data_AF-A0A935S4Y4-F1
#
_entry.id   AF-A0A935S4Y4-F1
#
_cell.length_a   1.000
_cell.length_b   1.000
_cell.length_c   1.000
_cell.angle_alpha   90.00
_cell.angle_beta   90.00
_cell.angle_gamma   90.00
#
_symmetry.space_group_name_H-M   'P 1'
#
loop_
_entity.id
_entity.type
_entity.pdbx_description
1 polymer ?
#
loop_
_entity_poly.entity_id
_entity_poly.type
_entity_poly.pdbx_seq_one_letter_code
_entity_poly.pdbx_strand_id
1 'polypeptide(L)'
;MLFLDLKTGWTGESYQTRNSVVFEGRNSDYGAYELRQNYNKRVTMIVGGMIVFSFLLFGVKKFVDRPKEEVKETLQIEQIDLTPPPPIEDVPPPPPPPPPPQWLKW
;
A
#
# COMPACT_ATOMS: atom_id res chain seq x y z
N MET A 1 -28.03 -11.20 -23.68
CA MET A 1 -26.99 -12.14 -24.16
C MET A 1 -26.05 -12.59 -23.03
N LEU A 2 -26.55 -12.75 -21.79
CA LEU A 2 -25.83 -13.35 -20.66
C LEU A 2 -26.87 -13.94 -19.71
N PHE A 3 -27.55 -15.01 -20.13
CA PHE A 3 -28.23 -15.88 -19.18
C PHE A 3 -27.17 -16.86 -18.71
N LEU A 4 -26.71 -16.69 -17.47
CA LEU A 4 -26.08 -17.77 -16.74
C LEU A 4 -27.16 -18.85 -16.61
N ASP A 5 -27.22 -19.76 -17.58
CA ASP A 5 -27.97 -21.00 -17.46
C ASP A 5 -27.24 -21.83 -16.41
N LEU A 6 -27.43 -21.47 -15.14
CA LEU A 6 -27.19 -22.38 -14.05
C LEU A 6 -28.15 -23.52 -14.32
N LYS A 7 -27.69 -24.60 -14.95
CA LYS A 7 -28.50 -25.78 -15.27
C LYS A 7 -29.12 -26.35 -13.97
N THR A 8 -30.22 -25.79 -13.53
CA THR A 8 -30.96 -26.16 -12.31
C THR A 8 -32.08 -27.15 -12.62
N GLY A 9 -32.25 -27.53 -13.88
CA GLY A 9 -33.19 -28.56 -14.33
C GLY A 9 -32.60 -29.97 -14.33
N TRP A 10 -33.39 -30.93 -14.80
CA TRP A 10 -33.01 -32.35 -14.93
C TRP A 10 -31.72 -32.57 -15.74
N THR A 11 -31.42 -31.69 -16.70
CA THR A 11 -30.19 -31.72 -17.50
C THR A 11 -28.95 -31.23 -16.73
N GLY A 12 -29.15 -30.66 -15.55
CA GLY A 12 -28.10 -30.14 -14.67
C GLY A 12 -27.26 -31.23 -14.03
N GLU A 13 -25.94 -31.11 -14.18
CA GLU A 13 -25.02 -32.15 -13.74
C GLU A 13 -24.92 -32.30 -12.22
N SER A 14 -25.09 -31.20 -11.52
CA SER A 14 -25.08 -31.11 -10.06
C SER A 14 -26.48 -31.10 -9.43
N TYR A 15 -27.53 -31.42 -10.20
CA TYR A 15 -28.89 -31.43 -9.68
C TYR A 15 -29.10 -32.58 -8.68
N GLN A 16 -29.53 -32.23 -7.46
CA GLN A 16 -29.57 -33.19 -6.34
C GLN A 16 -30.57 -34.33 -6.57
N THR A 17 -31.78 -34.03 -7.03
CA THR A 17 -32.81 -35.04 -7.28
C THR A 17 -32.41 -36.01 -8.38
N ARG A 18 -31.64 -35.55 -9.38
CA ARG A 18 -31.11 -36.45 -10.41
C ARG A 18 -30.06 -37.38 -9.83
N ASN A 19 -29.17 -36.85 -9.00
CA ASN A 19 -28.16 -37.64 -8.33
C ASN A 19 -28.78 -38.64 -7.34
N SER A 20 -29.86 -38.32 -6.64
CA SER A 20 -30.54 -39.31 -5.80
C SER A 20 -31.15 -40.46 -6.61
N VAL A 21 -31.77 -40.16 -7.75
CA VAL A 21 -32.36 -41.20 -8.63
C VAL A 21 -31.28 -42.09 -9.27
N VAL A 22 -30.17 -41.51 -9.74
CA VAL A 22 -29.06 -42.27 -10.36
C VAL A 22 -28.40 -43.25 -9.39
N PHE A 23 -28.38 -42.89 -8.10
CA PHE A 23 -27.76 -43.68 -7.04
C PHE A 23 -28.78 -44.51 -6.22
N GLU A 24 -30.06 -44.47 -6.60
CA GLU A 24 -31.09 -45.27 -5.94
C GLU A 24 -30.77 -46.77 -6.06
N GLY A 25 -30.76 -47.48 -4.93
CA GLY A 25 -30.39 -48.90 -4.86
C GLY A 25 -28.89 -49.18 -5.10
N ARG A 26 -28.02 -48.17 -5.15
CA ARG A 26 -26.56 -48.33 -5.29
C ARG A 26 -25.84 -47.86 -4.03
N ASN A 27 -24.57 -48.24 -3.90
CA ASN A 27 -23.74 -47.75 -2.81
C ASN A 27 -23.52 -46.22 -2.97
N SER A 28 -24.07 -45.44 -2.05
CA SER A 28 -23.93 -43.98 -2.00
C SER A 28 -22.73 -43.53 -1.15
N ASP A 29 -22.11 -44.46 -0.42
CA ASP A 29 -20.89 -44.18 0.34
C ASP A 29 -19.65 -44.12 -0.56
N TYR A 30 -19.79 -44.53 -1.83
CA TYR A 30 -18.74 -44.32 -2.82
C TYR A 30 -18.65 -42.82 -3.11
N GLY A 31 -17.47 -42.22 -2.88
CA GLY A 31 -17.27 -40.77 -2.84
C GLY A 31 -17.83 -39.98 -4.04
N ALA A 32 -18.09 -40.63 -5.18
CA ALA A 32 -18.75 -40.02 -6.33
C ALA A 32 -20.13 -39.36 -6.01
N TYR A 33 -20.94 -39.93 -5.11
CA TYR A 33 -22.21 -39.31 -4.71
C TYR A 33 -21.96 -38.03 -3.89
N GLU A 34 -21.10 -38.13 -2.88
CA GLU A 34 -20.71 -37.02 -2.00
C GLU A 34 -20.09 -35.86 -2.79
N LEU A 35 -19.21 -36.17 -3.76
CA LEU A 35 -18.62 -35.18 -4.67
C LEU A 35 -19.68 -34.40 -5.44
N ARG A 36 -20.66 -35.09 -6.03
CA ARG A 36 -21.73 -34.43 -6.82
C ARG A 36 -22.70 -33.64 -5.96
N GLN A 37 -23.03 -34.14 -4.78
CA GLN A 37 -23.92 -33.46 -3.84
C GLN A 37 -23.29 -32.17 -3.30
N ASN A 38 -21.98 -32.20 -3.01
CA ASN A 38 -21.26 -31.08 -2.43
C ASN A 38 -20.61 -30.15 -3.46
N TYR A 39 -20.65 -30.46 -4.76
CA TYR A 39 -20.00 -29.67 -5.81
C TYR A 39 -20.40 -28.19 -5.78
N ASN A 40 -21.71 -27.90 -5.87
CA ASN A 40 -22.20 -26.53 -5.88
C ASN A 40 -21.79 -25.79 -4.59
N LYS A 41 -21.89 -26.45 -3.43
CA LYS A 41 -21.48 -25.87 -2.14
C LYS A 41 -20.00 -25.49 -2.14
N ARG A 42 -19.12 -26.37 -2.63
CA ARG A 42 -17.67 -26.12 -2.71
C ARG A 42 -17.36 -24.97 -3.66
N VAL A 43 -17.98 -24.94 -4.84
CA VAL A 43 -17.82 -23.85 -5.82
C VAL A 43 -18.30 -22.51 -5.24
N THR A 44 -19.47 -22.48 -4.60
CA THR A 44 -19.98 -21.26 -3.94
C THR A 44 -19.04 -20.77 -2.84
N MET A 45 -18.46 -21.68 -2.03
CA MET A 45 -17.47 -21.30 -1.02
C MET A 45 -16.19 -20.74 -1.63
N ILE A 46 -15.68 -21.33 -2.72
CA ILE A 46 -14.47 -20.84 -3.40
C ILE A 46 -14.72 -19.47 -4.00
N VAL A 47 -15.80 -19.30 -4.77
CA VAL A 47 -16.15 -18.02 -5.40
C VAL A 47 -16.42 -16.95 -4.34
N GLY A 48 -17.18 -17.29 -3.29
CA GLY A 48 -17.41 -16.38 -2.16
C GLY A 48 -16.10 -15.99 -1.46
N GLY A 49 -15.21 -16.95 -1.23
CA GLY A 49 -13.89 -16.72 -0.66
C GLY A 49 -13.02 -15.80 -1.52
N MET A 50 -13.02 -16.00 -2.85
CA MET A 50 -12.30 -15.12 -3.79
C MET A 50 -12.84 -13.69 -3.78
N ILE A 51 -14.16 -13.52 -3.73
CA ILE A 51 -14.79 -12.20 -3.65
C ILE A 51 -14.38 -11.51 -2.35
N VAL A 52 -14.53 -12.18 -1.21
CA VAL A 52 -14.15 -11.64 0.10
C VAL A 52 -12.66 -11.29 0.14
N PHE A 53 -11.80 -12.18 -0.34
CA PHE A 53 -10.36 -11.95 -0.41
C PHE A 53 -10.02 -10.75 -1.29
N SER A 54 -10.67 -10.60 -2.44
CA SER A 54 -10.49 -9.45 -3.32
C SER A 54 -10.87 -8.15 -2.62
N PHE A 55 -12.04 -8.11 -1.97
CA PHE A 55 -12.46 -6.96 -1.18
C PHE A 55 -11.51 -6.66 -0.02
N LEU A 56 -10.94 -7.69 0.61
CA LEU A 56 -9.94 -7.50 1.67
C LEU A 56 -8.69 -6.79 1.12
N LEU A 57 -8.17 -7.22 -0.02
CA LEU A 57 -7.00 -6.59 -0.67
C LEU A 57 -7.26 -5.13 -1.04
N PHE A 58 -8.41 -4.84 -1.66
CA PHE A 58 -8.77 -3.47 -2.04
C PHE A 58 -9.14 -2.59 -0.83
N GLY A 59 -9.82 -3.18 0.15
CA GLY A 59 -10.22 -2.51 1.39
C GLY A 59 -9.04 -2.14 2.27
N VAL A 60 -8.05 -3.03 2.42
CA VAL A 60 -6.80 -2.75 3.14
C VAL A 60 -6.06 -1.58 2.51
N LYS A 61 -5.97 -1.52 1.17
CA LYS A 61 -5.34 -0.38 0.49
C LYS A 61 -6.02 0.95 0.86
N LYS A 62 -7.35 0.99 0.88
CA LYS A 62 -8.12 2.19 1.24
C LYS A 62 -8.01 2.60 2.71
N PHE A 63 -7.75 1.65 3.63
CA PHE A 63 -7.52 1.95 5.05
C PHE A 63 -6.08 2.36 5.35
N VAL A 64 -5.11 1.85 4.59
CA VAL A 64 -3.68 2.18 4.73
C VAL A 64 -3.35 3.54 4.11
N ASP A 65 -3.97 3.88 2.97
CA ASP A 65 -3.94 5.22 2.40
C ASP A 65 -4.86 6.14 3.22
N ARG A 66 -4.47 6.44 4.47
CA ARG A 66 -5.00 7.65 5.14
C ARG A 66 -4.62 8.82 4.24
N PRO A 67 -5.53 9.77 3.96
CA PRO A 67 -5.07 11.05 3.42
C PRO A 67 -4.05 11.54 4.46
N LYS A 68 -2.77 11.60 4.07
CA LYS A 68 -1.86 12.50 4.76
C LYS A 68 -2.58 13.82 4.63
N GLU A 69 -3.09 14.34 5.74
CA GLU A 69 -3.34 15.77 5.81
C GLU A 69 -2.06 16.36 5.26
N GLU A 70 -2.16 17.02 4.10
CA GLU A 70 -1.12 17.92 3.66
C GLU A 70 -1.07 18.94 4.78
N VAL A 71 -0.27 18.64 5.80
CA VAL A 71 0.25 19.62 6.73
C VAL A 71 0.97 20.54 5.77
N LYS A 72 0.26 21.59 5.37
CA LYS A 72 0.86 22.77 4.80
C LYS A 72 1.83 23.18 5.89
N GLU A 73 3.06 22.72 5.79
CA GLU A 73 4.18 23.29 6.49
C GLU A 73 4.12 24.75 6.07
N THR A 74 3.49 25.54 6.93
CA THR A 74 3.57 26.97 6.89
C THR A 74 5.02 27.21 7.23
N LEU A 75 5.84 27.24 6.18
CA LEU A 75 7.22 27.67 6.27
C LEU A 75 7.16 29.01 6.99
N GLN A 76 7.53 29.01 8.26
CA GLN A 76 7.72 30.23 9.01
C GLN A 76 8.96 30.85 8.41
N ILE A 77 8.73 31.71 7.41
CA ILE A 77 9.77 32.55 6.84
C ILE A 77 10.09 33.56 7.95
N GLU A 78 11.05 33.22 8.79
CA GLU A 78 11.63 34.16 9.74
C GLU A 78 12.42 35.17 8.90
N GLN A 79 11.83 36.35 8.73
CA GLN A 79 12.47 37.45 8.01
C GLN A 79 13.60 37.99 8.90
N ILE A 80 14.81 37.52 8.65
CA ILE A 80 16.02 38.00 9.32
C ILE A 80 16.25 39.44 8.84
N ASP A 81 16.11 40.41 9.74
CA ASP A 81 16.43 41.80 9.45
C ASP A 81 17.96 41.96 9.54
N LEU A 82 18.65 41.98 8.39
CA LEU A 82 20.08 42.22 8.33
C LEU A 82 20.33 43.72 8.53
N THR A 83 20.44 44.16 9.78
CA THR A 83 20.99 45.49 10.08
C THR A 83 22.42 45.59 9.55
N PRO A 84 22.82 46.72 8.94
CA PRO A 84 24.17 46.88 8.41
C PRO A 84 25.21 46.68 9.53
N PRO A 85 26.36 46.04 9.23
CA PRO A 85 27.41 45.84 10.21
C PRO A 85 27.88 47.20 10.75
N PRO A 86 28.26 47.28 12.05
CA PRO A 86 28.77 48.52 12.63
C PRO A 86 29.96 49.03 11.79
N PRO A 87 30.08 50.36 11.58
CA PRO A 87 31.21 50.93 10.87
C PRO A 87 32.53 50.40 11.43
N ILE A 88 33.38 49.90 10.55
CA ILE A 88 34.74 49.49 10.92
C ILE A 88 35.44 50.76 11.36
N GLU A 89 35.77 50.89 12.64
CA GLU A 89 36.63 51.96 13.11
C GLU A 89 37.98 51.81 12.41
N ASP A 90 38.38 52.85 11.67
CA ASP A 90 39.71 52.97 11.06
C ASP A 90 40.77 53.00 12.17
N VAL A 91 41.16 51.83 12.65
CA VAL A 91 42.35 51.70 13.50
C VAL A 91 43.55 52.13 12.65
N PRO A 92 44.35 53.11 13.12
CA PRO A 92 45.52 53.56 12.37
C PRO A 92 46.42 52.36 12.06
N PRO A 93 47.00 52.29 10.85
CA PRO A 93 47.83 51.16 10.47
C PRO A 93 48.93 50.96 11.51
N PRO A 94 49.28 49.69 11.82
CA PRO A 94 50.31 49.41 12.82
C PRO A 94 51.60 50.17 12.46
N PRO A 95 52.32 50.71 13.45
CA PRO A 95 53.53 51.48 13.21
C PRO A 95 54.54 50.64 12.40
N PRO A 96 55.29 51.26 11.48
CA PRO A 96 56.25 50.54 10.65
C PRO A 96 57.28 49.80 11.53
N PRO A 97 57.70 48.60 11.12
CA PRO A 97 58.70 47.83 11.86
C PRO A 97 59.99 48.64 12.02
N PRO A 98 60.68 48.52 13.17
CA PRO A 98 61.91 49.25 13.41
C PRO A 98 62.97 48.91 12.34
N PRO A 99 63.79 49.89 11.92
CA PRO A 99 64.81 49.65 10.91
C PRO A 99 65.78 48.55 11.39
N PRO A 100 66.21 47.66 10.48
CA PRO A 100 67.13 46.59 10.83
C PRO A 100 68.45 47.17 11.38
N PRO A 101 69.07 46.52 12.37
CA PRO A 101 70.29 47.00 12.99
C PRO A 101 71.39 47.18 11.94
N GLN A 102 71.98 48.38 11.93
CA GLN A 102 73.14 48.66 11.11
C GLN A 102 74.34 47.94 11.74
N TRP A 103 74.76 46.84 11.14
CA TRP A 103 75.99 46.18 11.56
C TRP A 103 77.16 47.14 11.34
N LEU A 104 77.93 47.44 12.40
CA LEU A 104 79.17 48.20 12.30
C LEU A 104 80.09 47.50 11.30
N LYS A 105 80.32 48.14 10.15
CA LYS A 105 81.40 47.76 9.25
C LYS A 105 82.71 48.24 9.88
N TRP A 106 83.63 47.30 10.12
CA TRP A 106 85.00 47.58 10.54
C TRP A 106 85.76 48.39 9.50
#